data_AF-A0A9D0IHS6-F1
#
_entry.id   AF-A0A9D0IHS6-F1
#
_cell.length_a   1.000
_cell.length_b   1.000
_cell.length_c   1.000
_cell.angle_alpha   90.00
_cell.angle_beta   90.00
_cell.angle_gamma   90.00
#
_symmetry.space_group_name_H-M   'P 1'
#
loop_
_entity.id
_entity.type
_entity.pdbx_description
1 polymer ?
#
loop_
_entity_poly.entity_id
_entity_poly.type
_entity_poly.pdbx_seq_one_letter_code
_entity_poly.pdbx_strand_id
1 'polypeptide(L)'
;MKISVPAALLVALSGLCGGPATTSGVNSTSSKEAFSDMRDTESGKQDATSLNNRTPANEHATSSGDPGSGPLLPVRIQEHLALALHPSGRRADEDARQQAIEWLVTHSGEVHPYLLEWLRREPEGPYALAILDLLPAFAEPGAVPVLREALFSSDEYVSEIAGKALGRHPAPAAEAALAEAVASPIPHVVAAAADGFLVRGSRSACQPLLAVLATPDPIARYHVIQAAFRLGCLSQQQLAGVASNDQDPDIRRLAAGAEASGQRTSG
;
A
#
# COMPACT_ATOMS: atom_id res chain seq x y z
N MET A 1 -19.51 4.06 -27.86
CA MET A 1 -20.13 4.43 -26.56
C MET A 1 -19.14 5.30 -25.81
N LYS A 2 -19.48 6.54 -25.46
CA LYS A 2 -18.64 7.39 -24.61
C LYS A 2 -18.85 6.93 -23.17
N ILE A 3 -17.85 6.29 -22.57
CA ILE A 3 -17.87 5.97 -21.15
C ILE A 3 -17.62 7.30 -20.42
N SER A 4 -18.69 7.87 -19.87
CA SER A 4 -18.60 9.06 -19.04
C SER A 4 -18.05 8.64 -17.69
N VAL A 5 -16.76 8.89 -17.43
CA VAL A 5 -16.16 8.68 -16.11
C VAL A 5 -16.80 9.69 -15.14
N PRO A 6 -17.46 9.25 -14.05
CA PRO A 6 -18.08 10.18 -13.12
C PRO A 6 -17.01 11.03 -12.42
N ALA A 7 -17.24 12.34 -12.34
CA ALA A 7 -16.31 13.31 -11.74
C ALA A 7 -15.88 12.97 -10.30
N ALA A 8 -16.65 12.14 -9.58
CA ALA A 8 -16.29 11.63 -8.26
C ALA A 8 -15.01 10.76 -8.27
N LEU A 9 -14.70 10.08 -9.37
CA LEU A 9 -13.50 9.25 -9.51
C LEU A 9 -12.23 10.10 -9.74
N LEU A 10 -12.38 11.28 -10.36
CA LEU A 10 -11.30 12.24 -10.57
C LEU A 10 -10.87 12.93 -9.26
N VAL A 11 -11.83 13.25 -8.38
CA VAL A 11 -11.55 13.93 -7.09
C VAL A 11 -10.77 13.04 -6.10
N ALA A 12 -10.94 11.71 -6.17
CA ALA A 12 -10.20 10.78 -5.32
C ALA A 12 -8.69 10.74 -5.63
N LEU A 13 -8.29 11.11 -6.86
CA LEU A 13 -6.89 11.18 -7.29
C LEU A 13 -6.25 12.55 -6.98
N SER A 14 -7.04 13.54 -6.56
CA SER A 14 -6.56 14.89 -6.17
C SER A 14 -6.10 14.96 -4.70
N GLY A 15 -6.36 13.92 -3.90
CA GLY A 15 -5.99 13.82 -2.48
C GLY A 15 -4.55 13.37 -2.20
N LEU A 16 -3.72 13.25 -3.24
CA LEU A 16 -2.29 12.98 -3.14
C LEU A 16 -1.62 14.18 -2.44
N CYS A 17 -1.24 14.01 -1.17
CA CYS A 17 -0.59 14.96 -0.26
C CYS A 17 -1.51 15.89 0.57
N GLY A 18 -1.71 15.52 1.83
CA GLY A 18 -2.28 16.40 2.86
C GLY A 18 -2.30 15.80 4.27
N GLY A 19 -1.14 15.40 4.82
CA GLY A 19 -1.01 15.12 6.25
C GLY A 19 -0.41 16.33 6.99
N PRO A 20 -0.97 16.78 8.14
CA PRO A 20 -0.42 17.93 8.86
C PRO A 20 0.81 17.54 9.69
N ALA A 21 1.88 18.31 9.54
CA ALA A 21 3.02 18.28 10.45
C ALA A 21 2.63 18.90 11.79
N THR A 22 2.64 18.11 12.87
CA THR A 22 2.68 18.63 14.24
C THR A 22 3.96 18.16 14.91
N THR A 23 4.90 19.09 15.05
CA THR A 23 6.09 18.94 15.88
C THR A 23 5.70 19.00 17.36
N SER A 24 5.92 17.91 18.10
CA SER A 24 5.98 17.93 19.55
C SER A 24 7.15 17.08 20.01
N GLY A 25 8.32 17.70 20.13
CA GLY A 25 9.50 17.10 20.72
C GLY A 25 9.38 17.10 22.25
N VAL A 26 9.49 15.93 22.86
CA VAL A 26 9.72 15.79 24.29
C VAL A 26 11.03 15.04 24.48
N ASN A 27 11.93 15.68 25.22
CA ASN A 27 13.24 15.21 25.63
C ASN A 27 13.20 13.83 26.30
N SER A 28 14.21 13.00 26.02
CA SER A 28 14.74 12.03 26.98
C SER A 28 16.26 12.12 27.04
N THR A 29 16.72 12.58 28.19
CA THR A 29 18.11 12.62 28.62
C THR A 29 18.58 11.24 29.06
N SER A 30 19.84 10.94 28.70
CA SER A 30 20.85 10.29 29.54
C SER A 30 20.74 8.77 29.79
N SER A 31 21.73 8.02 29.28
CA SER A 31 22.81 7.51 30.13
C SER A 31 23.93 6.80 29.34
N LYS A 32 25.15 7.34 29.49
CA LYS A 32 26.45 6.67 29.78
C LYS A 32 27.05 5.75 28.71
N GLU A 33 28.17 6.15 28.08
CA GLU A 33 29.58 5.92 28.52
C GLU A 33 29.93 4.42 28.61
N ALA A 34 31.07 3.90 28.15
CA ALA A 34 32.28 4.37 27.49
C ALA A 34 33.07 3.10 27.10
N PHE A 35 33.91 3.12 26.05
CA PHE A 35 35.24 2.49 26.10
C PHE A 35 36.08 2.91 24.89
N SER A 36 37.29 3.39 25.20
CA SER A 36 38.36 3.82 24.28
C SER A 36 39.47 2.77 24.26
N ASP A 37 40.34 2.90 23.25
CA ASP A 37 41.68 2.34 23.09
C ASP A 37 41.84 0.85 22.74
N MET A 38 42.49 0.57 21.60
CA MET A 38 43.88 0.11 21.60
C MET A 38 44.48 0.17 20.18
N ARG A 39 45.76 0.51 20.13
CA ARG A 39 46.63 0.84 18.99
C ARG A 39 47.39 -0.39 18.44
N ASP A 40 47.88 -0.25 17.19
CA ASP A 40 49.13 -0.82 16.62
C ASP A 40 49.20 -2.37 16.43
N THR A 41 49.83 -3.03 15.43
CA THR A 41 50.96 -2.71 14.54
C THR A 41 51.19 -3.86 13.50
N GLU A 42 52.00 -3.56 12.47
CA GLU A 42 52.87 -4.44 11.64
C GLU A 42 52.26 -5.28 10.48
N SER A 43 52.64 -5.09 9.20
CA SER A 43 53.95 -5.19 8.50
C SER A 43 54.31 -6.63 8.07
N GLY A 44 54.40 -6.87 6.76
CA GLY A 44 54.76 -8.19 6.20
C GLY A 44 54.74 -8.25 4.68
N LYS A 45 55.83 -7.78 4.05
CA LYS A 45 56.17 -7.92 2.63
C LYS A 45 56.60 -9.38 2.34
N GLN A 46 56.26 -9.93 1.18
CA GLN A 46 57.18 -10.79 0.40
C GLN A 46 56.70 -11.05 -1.02
N ASP A 47 57.66 -10.91 -1.95
CA ASP A 47 57.57 -10.97 -3.39
C ASP A 47 57.73 -12.40 -3.96
N ALA A 48 57.34 -12.53 -5.23
CA ALA A 48 58.06 -13.21 -6.32
C ALA A 48 57.67 -14.65 -6.76
N THR A 49 57.11 -14.67 -7.99
CA THR A 49 57.46 -15.51 -9.17
C THR A 49 57.23 -17.03 -9.16
N SER A 50 56.40 -17.50 -10.11
CA SER A 50 56.78 -18.59 -11.03
C SER A 50 55.96 -18.56 -12.34
N LEU A 51 56.62 -18.94 -13.43
CA LEU A 51 56.23 -18.80 -14.83
C LEU A 51 55.32 -19.92 -15.38
N ASN A 52 54.56 -19.54 -16.41
CA ASN A 52 54.16 -20.28 -17.63
C ASN A 52 53.43 -21.63 -17.54
N ASN A 53 52.23 -21.68 -18.13
CA ASN A 53 52.01 -22.41 -19.40
C ASN A 53 50.62 -22.19 -20.04
N ARG A 54 50.65 -21.83 -21.33
CA ARG A 54 49.80 -22.28 -22.46
C ARG A 54 48.27 -22.09 -22.40
N THR A 55 47.77 -21.17 -23.24
CA THR A 55 46.45 -21.19 -23.93
C THR A 55 46.38 -22.38 -24.94
N PRO A 56 45.22 -22.78 -25.51
CA PRO A 56 44.06 -21.92 -25.83
C PRO A 56 42.66 -22.52 -25.59
N ALA A 57 41.67 -21.64 -25.82
CA ALA A 57 40.27 -21.92 -26.13
C ALA A 57 39.40 -22.45 -24.98
N ASN A 58 38.74 -21.52 -24.29
CA ASN A 58 37.32 -21.72 -24.07
C ASN A 58 36.59 -20.38 -24.17
N GLU A 59 35.59 -20.37 -25.04
CA GLU A 59 34.79 -19.23 -25.42
C GLU A 59 34.13 -18.64 -24.17
N HIS A 60 34.55 -17.44 -23.78
CA HIS A 60 33.73 -16.60 -22.92
C HIS A 60 32.54 -16.14 -23.75
N ALA A 61 31.46 -16.92 -23.66
CA ALA A 61 30.12 -16.37 -23.74
C ALA A 61 30.06 -15.27 -22.67
N THR A 62 30.29 -14.03 -23.09
CA THR A 62 29.92 -12.84 -22.35
C THR A 62 28.40 -12.87 -22.24
N SER A 63 27.93 -13.52 -21.18
CA SER A 63 26.59 -13.32 -20.62
C SER A 63 26.53 -11.88 -20.11
N SER A 64 26.42 -10.96 -21.07
CA SER A 64 25.93 -9.62 -20.87
C SER A 64 24.42 -9.74 -20.74
N GLY A 65 23.97 -10.19 -19.57
CA GLY A 65 22.63 -9.87 -19.12
C GLY A 65 22.59 -8.36 -18.96
N ASP A 66 22.04 -7.68 -19.96
CA ASP A 66 21.73 -6.26 -19.92
C ASP A 66 20.84 -5.98 -18.69
N PRO A 67 21.29 -5.16 -17.71
CA PRO A 67 20.48 -4.79 -16.56
C PRO A 67 19.33 -3.81 -16.91
N GLY A 68 19.08 -3.55 -18.20
CA GLY A 68 18.04 -2.64 -18.69
C GLY A 68 16.84 -3.30 -19.39
N SER A 69 16.77 -4.63 -19.48
CA SER A 69 15.75 -5.32 -20.29
C SER A 69 14.49 -5.74 -19.50
N GLY A 70 13.96 -4.84 -18.66
CA GLY A 70 12.59 -4.99 -18.15
C GLY A 70 11.58 -4.94 -19.31
N PRO A 71 10.35 -5.51 -19.18
CA PRO A 71 9.33 -5.35 -20.21
C PRO A 71 9.05 -3.85 -20.37
N LEU A 72 9.50 -3.28 -21.48
CA LEU A 72 9.26 -1.87 -21.75
C LEU A 72 7.76 -1.71 -21.90
N LEU A 73 7.13 -1.07 -20.90
CA LEU A 73 5.83 -0.46 -21.12
C LEU A 73 5.94 0.34 -22.43
N PRO A 74 4.96 0.24 -23.34
CA PRO A 74 4.94 1.08 -24.53
C PRO A 74 5.28 2.52 -24.14
N VAL A 75 6.19 3.17 -24.87
CA VAL A 75 6.75 4.50 -24.49
C VAL A 75 5.65 5.48 -24.10
N ARG A 76 4.53 5.46 -24.82
CA ARG A 76 3.34 6.27 -24.52
C ARG A 76 2.74 5.99 -23.14
N ILE A 77 2.61 4.73 -22.74
CA ILE A 77 2.13 4.35 -21.39
C ILE A 77 3.15 4.80 -20.34
N GLN A 78 4.44 4.62 -20.60
CA GLN A 78 5.50 5.04 -19.68
C GLN A 78 5.52 6.56 -19.48
N GLU A 79 5.37 7.36 -20.55
CA GLU A 79 5.28 8.82 -20.48
C GLU A 79 4.09 9.27 -19.63
N HIS A 80 2.92 8.67 -19.85
CA HIS A 80 1.71 9.05 -19.10
C HIS A 80 1.77 8.56 -17.65
N LEU A 81 2.38 7.41 -17.36
CA LEU A 81 2.65 7.00 -15.98
C LEU A 81 3.64 7.95 -15.30
N ALA A 82 4.74 8.32 -15.96
CA ALA A 82 5.70 9.25 -15.39
C ALA A 82 5.07 10.61 -15.07
N LEU A 83 4.20 11.12 -15.95
CA LEU A 83 3.43 12.35 -15.72
C LEU A 83 2.38 12.18 -14.62
N ALA A 84 1.66 11.05 -14.60
CA ALA A 84 0.66 10.74 -13.58
C ALA A 84 1.27 10.61 -12.17
N LEU A 85 2.56 10.30 -12.08
CA LEU A 85 3.28 10.04 -10.84
C LEU A 85 4.29 11.12 -10.48
N HIS A 86 4.37 12.19 -11.27
CA HIS A 86 5.32 13.27 -11.05
C HIS A 86 4.96 14.04 -9.77
N PRO A 87 5.85 14.11 -8.75
CA PRO A 87 5.60 14.88 -7.55
C PRO A 87 5.85 16.37 -7.83
N SER A 88 4.80 17.17 -7.95
CA SER A 88 4.97 18.61 -8.14
C SER A 88 3.76 19.39 -7.66
N GLY A 89 4.03 20.37 -6.79
CA GLY A 89 3.00 21.24 -6.18
C GLY A 89 2.61 22.47 -7.00
N ARG A 90 2.98 22.56 -8.29
CA ARG A 90 2.53 23.67 -9.16
C ARG A 90 1.28 23.27 -9.92
N ARG A 91 0.35 24.21 -10.10
CA ARG A 91 -0.94 23.98 -10.80
C ARG A 91 -0.78 23.43 -12.22
N ALA A 92 0.20 23.90 -13.00
CA ALA A 92 0.43 23.38 -14.34
C ALA A 92 0.87 21.90 -14.34
N ASP A 93 1.58 21.48 -13.30
CA ASP A 93 2.03 20.10 -13.17
C ASP A 93 0.88 19.21 -12.65
N GLU A 94 -0.04 19.76 -11.84
CA GLU A 94 -1.32 19.14 -11.46
C GLU A 94 -2.21 18.90 -12.68
N ASP A 95 -2.36 19.90 -13.56
CA ASP A 95 -3.13 19.79 -14.80
C ASP A 95 -2.55 18.72 -15.73
N ALA A 96 -1.21 18.65 -15.84
CA ALA A 96 -0.52 17.65 -16.63
C ALA A 96 -0.72 16.23 -16.04
N ARG A 97 -0.64 16.09 -14.71
CA ARG A 97 -0.94 14.83 -14.02
C ARG A 97 -2.37 14.37 -14.30
N GLN A 98 -3.31 15.30 -14.21
CA GLN A 98 -4.73 15.01 -14.39
C GLN A 98 -5.04 14.57 -15.83
N GLN A 99 -4.47 15.25 -16.82
CA GLN A 99 -4.56 14.85 -18.24
C GLN A 99 -3.93 13.49 -18.49
N ALA A 100 -2.80 13.20 -17.83
CA ALA A 100 -2.13 11.91 -17.98
C ALA A 100 -2.98 10.76 -17.43
N ILE A 101 -3.59 10.93 -16.24
CA ILE A 101 -4.50 9.94 -15.67
C ILE A 101 -5.76 9.77 -16.53
N GLU A 102 -6.35 10.89 -17.00
CA GLU A 102 -7.52 10.84 -17.88
C GLU A 102 -7.22 10.06 -19.17
N TRP A 103 -6.03 10.27 -19.75
CA TRP A 103 -5.60 9.52 -20.92
C TRP A 103 -5.47 8.03 -20.61
N LEU A 104 -4.81 7.66 -19.51
CA LEU A 104 -4.65 6.26 -19.07
C LEU A 104 -6.01 5.58 -18.89
N VAL A 105 -6.96 6.26 -18.25
CA VAL A 105 -8.32 5.74 -18.02
C VAL A 105 -9.11 5.63 -19.32
N THR A 106 -9.02 6.62 -20.21
CA THR A 106 -9.72 6.59 -21.51
C THR A 106 -9.21 5.47 -22.41
N HIS A 107 -7.95 5.05 -22.24
CA HIS A 107 -7.31 3.96 -23.00
C HIS A 107 -7.17 2.68 -22.16
N SER A 108 -7.99 2.51 -21.12
CA SER A 108 -7.88 1.39 -20.17
C SER A 108 -7.84 0.02 -20.85
N GLY A 109 -8.61 -0.21 -21.91
CA GLY A 109 -8.65 -1.50 -22.61
C GLY A 109 -7.31 -1.91 -23.24
N GLU A 110 -6.50 -0.94 -23.69
CA GLU A 110 -5.14 -1.18 -24.18
C GLU A 110 -4.14 -1.20 -23.03
N VAL A 111 -4.25 -0.23 -22.11
CA VAL A 111 -3.27 0.00 -21.05
C VAL A 111 -3.28 -1.12 -20.00
N HIS A 112 -4.46 -1.57 -19.61
CA HIS A 112 -4.66 -2.47 -18.47
C HIS A 112 -3.89 -3.80 -18.62
N PRO A 113 -3.95 -4.56 -19.74
CA PRO A 113 -3.14 -5.77 -19.89
C PRO A 113 -1.64 -5.55 -19.74
N TYR A 114 -1.10 -4.43 -20.26
CA TYR A 114 0.32 -4.09 -20.12
C TYR A 114 0.70 -3.82 -18.66
N LEU A 115 -0.14 -3.12 -17.92
CA LEU A 115 0.11 -2.83 -16.51
C LEU A 115 0.07 -4.09 -15.64
N LEU A 116 -0.86 -5.01 -15.91
CA LEU A 116 -0.92 -6.29 -15.20
C LEU A 116 0.28 -7.19 -15.53
N GLU A 117 0.70 -7.25 -16.79
CA GLU A 117 1.92 -7.97 -17.19
C GLU A 117 3.15 -7.38 -16.53
N TRP A 118 3.26 -6.06 -16.50
CA TRP A 118 4.37 -5.37 -15.86
C TRP A 118 4.42 -5.65 -14.36
N LEU A 119 3.31 -5.55 -13.63
CA LEU A 119 3.25 -5.87 -12.20
C LEU A 119 3.66 -7.33 -11.90
N ARG A 120 3.32 -8.27 -12.79
CA ARG A 120 3.71 -9.67 -12.60
C ARG A 120 5.21 -9.89 -12.74
N ARG A 121 5.86 -9.13 -13.63
CA ARG A 121 7.29 -9.23 -13.90
C ARG A 121 8.14 -8.42 -12.93
N GLU A 122 7.66 -7.24 -12.56
CA GLU A 122 8.35 -6.23 -11.76
C GLU A 122 7.47 -5.84 -10.55
N PRO A 123 7.13 -6.76 -9.64
CA PRO A 123 6.24 -6.48 -8.52
C PRO A 123 6.82 -5.45 -7.54
N GLU A 124 8.14 -5.30 -7.51
CA GLU A 124 8.88 -4.31 -6.71
C GLU A 124 9.39 -3.13 -7.56
N GLY A 125 8.95 -3.05 -8.83
CA GLY A 125 9.41 -2.01 -9.74
C GLY A 125 8.99 -0.61 -9.28
N PRO A 126 9.64 0.45 -9.79
CA PRO A 126 9.45 1.83 -9.34
C PRO A 126 8.02 2.37 -9.51
N TYR A 127 7.22 1.74 -10.37
CA TYR A 127 5.82 2.11 -10.63
C TYR A 127 4.81 1.18 -9.97
N ALA A 128 5.21 0.14 -9.23
CA ALA A 128 4.29 -0.92 -8.77
C ALA A 128 3.16 -0.38 -7.89
N LEU A 129 3.52 0.37 -6.85
CA LEU A 129 2.56 0.95 -5.92
C LEU A 129 1.60 1.93 -6.60
N ALA A 130 2.14 2.73 -7.50
CA ALA A 130 1.40 3.68 -8.30
C ALA A 130 0.40 3.00 -9.25
N ILE A 131 0.83 1.92 -9.90
CA ILE A 131 -0.02 1.13 -10.77
C ILE A 131 -1.13 0.48 -9.95
N LEU A 132 -0.81 -0.14 -8.80
CA LEU A 132 -1.81 -0.72 -7.88
C LEU A 132 -2.84 0.33 -7.47
N ASP A 133 -2.41 1.55 -7.14
CA ASP A 133 -3.31 2.63 -6.74
C ASP A 133 -4.23 3.10 -7.89
N LEU A 134 -3.75 3.03 -9.13
CA LEU A 134 -4.46 3.45 -10.35
C LEU A 134 -5.43 2.40 -10.90
N LEU A 135 -5.14 1.10 -10.74
CA LEU A 135 -5.97 0.00 -11.27
C LEU A 135 -7.49 0.14 -11.03
N PRO A 136 -7.98 0.59 -9.85
CA PRO A 136 -9.40 0.81 -9.60
C PRO A 136 -10.06 1.80 -10.57
N ALA A 137 -9.31 2.78 -11.09
CA ALA A 137 -9.81 3.79 -12.02
C ALA A 137 -10.16 3.20 -13.40
N PHE A 138 -9.55 2.06 -13.77
CA PHE A 138 -9.90 1.34 -15.00
C PHE A 138 -11.19 0.54 -14.87
N ALA A 139 -11.60 0.21 -13.64
CA ALA A 139 -12.78 -0.62 -13.34
C ALA A 139 -12.78 -2.01 -14.03
N GLU A 140 -11.61 -2.48 -14.47
CA GLU A 140 -11.45 -3.75 -15.18
C GLU A 140 -11.40 -4.92 -14.19
N PRO A 141 -12.30 -5.91 -14.26
CA PRO A 141 -12.34 -7.02 -13.30
C PRO A 141 -11.04 -7.82 -13.20
N GLY A 142 -10.22 -7.82 -14.26
CA GLY A 142 -8.91 -8.48 -14.30
C GLY A 142 -7.88 -7.91 -13.32
N ALA A 143 -8.09 -6.70 -12.78
CA ALA A 143 -7.24 -6.12 -11.76
C ALA A 143 -7.44 -6.77 -10.38
N VAL A 144 -8.64 -7.29 -10.08
CA VAL A 144 -9.00 -7.78 -8.75
C VAL A 144 -8.07 -8.91 -8.25
N PRO A 145 -7.74 -9.94 -9.05
CA PRO A 145 -6.79 -10.96 -8.61
C PRO A 145 -5.41 -10.42 -8.25
N VAL A 146 -4.90 -9.45 -9.02
CA VAL A 146 -3.58 -8.82 -8.78
C VAL A 146 -3.61 -7.97 -7.52
N LEU A 147 -4.66 -7.17 -7.33
CA LEU A 147 -4.85 -6.39 -6.10
C LEU A 147 -5.02 -7.30 -4.88
N ARG A 148 -5.73 -8.43 -5.02
CA ARG A 148 -5.84 -9.41 -3.94
C ARG A 148 -4.47 -10.01 -3.60
N GLU A 149 -3.68 -10.42 -4.58
CA GLU A 149 -2.33 -10.94 -4.33
C GLU A 149 -1.46 -9.91 -3.59
N ALA A 150 -1.48 -8.65 -4.05
CA ALA A 150 -0.78 -7.55 -3.39
C ALA A 150 -1.27 -7.29 -1.94
N LEU A 151 -2.57 -7.48 -1.65
CA LEU A 151 -3.11 -7.36 -0.31
C LEU A 151 -2.54 -8.40 0.68
N PHE A 152 -2.08 -9.55 0.18
CA PHE A 152 -1.42 -10.59 0.98
C PHE A 152 0.11 -10.53 0.90
N SER A 153 0.67 -9.40 0.44
CA SER A 153 2.11 -9.19 0.40
C SER A 153 2.73 -9.24 1.80
N SER A 154 4.00 -9.66 1.88
CA SER A 154 4.81 -9.52 3.09
C SER A 154 5.17 -8.06 3.40
N ASP A 155 5.09 -7.19 2.40
CA ASP A 155 5.26 -5.75 2.57
C ASP A 155 3.94 -5.12 3.04
N GLU A 156 3.97 -4.54 4.24
CA GLU A 156 2.84 -3.87 4.88
C GLU A 156 2.32 -2.70 4.05
N TYR A 157 3.22 -1.94 3.41
CA TYR A 157 2.85 -0.77 2.61
C TYR A 157 2.18 -1.17 1.29
N VAL A 158 2.66 -2.24 0.65
CA VAL A 158 1.99 -2.83 -0.51
C VAL A 158 0.58 -3.31 -0.13
N SER A 159 0.44 -3.97 1.02
CA SER A 159 -0.84 -4.48 1.51
C SER A 159 -1.84 -3.36 1.77
N GLU A 160 -1.40 -2.28 2.42
CA GLU A 160 -2.23 -1.10 2.69
C GLU A 160 -2.77 -0.47 1.39
N ILE A 161 -1.90 -0.27 0.40
CA ILE A 161 -2.29 0.29 -0.90
C ILE A 161 -3.27 -0.62 -1.61
N ALA A 162 -3.01 -1.93 -1.62
CA ALA A 162 -3.89 -2.91 -2.23
C ALA A 162 -5.28 -2.97 -1.55
N GLY A 163 -5.34 -2.89 -0.22
CA GLY A 163 -6.58 -2.83 0.54
C GLY A 163 -7.43 -1.61 0.17
N LYS A 164 -6.82 -0.43 0.13
CA LYS A 164 -7.49 0.81 -0.32
C LYS A 164 -7.92 0.74 -1.79
N ALA A 165 -7.08 0.17 -2.66
CA ALA A 165 -7.38 -0.01 -4.07
C ALA A 165 -8.60 -0.94 -4.27
N LEU A 166 -8.66 -2.08 -3.58
CA LEU A 166 -9.83 -2.96 -3.57
C LEU A 166 -11.07 -2.27 -3.01
N GLY A 167 -10.91 -1.42 -1.98
CA GLY A 167 -11.99 -0.60 -1.45
C GLY A 167 -12.61 0.35 -2.49
N ARG A 168 -11.77 0.97 -3.33
CA ARG A 168 -12.19 1.85 -4.44
C ARG A 168 -12.71 1.08 -5.65
N HIS A 169 -12.28 -0.18 -5.84
CA HIS A 169 -12.60 -0.95 -7.03
C HIS A 169 -14.10 -1.32 -7.08
N PRO A 170 -14.82 -1.04 -8.18
CA PRO A 170 -16.28 -1.20 -8.20
C PRO A 170 -16.75 -2.66 -8.24
N ALA A 171 -15.93 -3.58 -8.75
CA ALA A 171 -16.32 -4.98 -8.89
C ALA A 171 -16.68 -5.64 -7.54
N PRO A 172 -17.78 -6.43 -7.47
CA PRO A 172 -18.13 -7.20 -6.26
C PRO A 172 -17.05 -8.16 -5.80
N ALA A 173 -16.24 -8.70 -6.72
CA ALA A 173 -15.10 -9.55 -6.38
C ALA A 173 -14.05 -8.85 -5.52
N ALA A 174 -13.93 -7.51 -5.59
CA ALA A 174 -13.03 -6.76 -4.74
C ALA A 174 -13.48 -6.77 -3.27
N GLU A 175 -14.80 -6.72 -3.05
CA GLU A 175 -15.37 -6.86 -1.71
C GLU A 175 -15.17 -8.27 -1.15
N ALA A 176 -15.29 -9.30 -1.99
CA ALA A 176 -14.99 -10.67 -1.59
C ALA A 176 -13.52 -10.84 -1.19
N ALA A 177 -12.59 -10.20 -1.91
CA ALA A 177 -11.17 -10.21 -1.57
C ALA A 177 -10.90 -9.51 -0.21
N LEU A 178 -11.56 -8.39 0.09
CA LEU A 178 -11.47 -7.74 1.39
C LEU A 178 -12.05 -8.62 2.52
N ALA A 179 -13.15 -9.33 2.26
CA ALA A 179 -13.77 -10.23 3.23
C ALA A 179 -12.87 -11.45 3.54
N GLU A 180 -12.17 -11.98 2.53
CA GLU A 180 -11.15 -13.01 2.72
C GLU A 180 -9.99 -12.47 3.58
N ALA A 181 -9.46 -11.29 3.24
CA ALA A 181 -8.30 -10.71 3.90
C ALA A 181 -8.54 -10.27 5.34
N VAL A 182 -9.75 -9.80 5.69
CA VAL A 182 -10.05 -9.42 7.08
C VAL A 182 -10.08 -10.62 8.04
N ALA A 183 -10.22 -11.84 7.49
CA ALA A 183 -10.12 -13.10 8.24
C ALA A 183 -8.69 -13.69 8.24
N SER A 184 -7.71 -12.98 7.69
CA SER A 184 -6.32 -13.41 7.62
C SER A 184 -5.68 -13.57 9.01
N PRO A 185 -4.76 -14.52 9.20
CA PRO A 185 -3.94 -14.58 10.42
C PRO A 185 -2.85 -13.49 10.47
N ILE A 186 -2.63 -12.76 9.37
CA ILE A 186 -1.56 -11.77 9.23
C ILE A 186 -2.09 -10.38 9.62
N PRO A 187 -1.58 -9.75 10.69
CA PRO A 187 -2.16 -8.52 11.24
C PRO A 187 -2.26 -7.35 10.25
N HIS A 188 -1.20 -7.06 9.49
CA HIS A 188 -1.21 -5.93 8.54
C HIS A 188 -2.18 -6.15 7.39
N VAL A 189 -2.41 -7.40 6.98
CA VAL A 189 -3.42 -7.76 5.97
C VAL A 189 -4.83 -7.49 6.51
N VAL A 190 -5.09 -7.83 7.78
CA VAL A 190 -6.38 -7.55 8.44
C VAL A 190 -6.62 -6.04 8.54
N ALA A 191 -5.60 -5.27 8.94
CA ALA A 191 -5.68 -3.81 9.03
C ALA A 191 -5.98 -3.19 7.65
N ALA A 192 -5.22 -3.58 6.63
CA ALA A 192 -5.42 -3.12 5.26
C ALA A 192 -6.82 -3.46 4.71
N ALA A 193 -7.33 -4.65 5.02
CA ALA A 193 -8.67 -5.07 4.62
C ALA A 193 -9.77 -4.25 5.32
N ALA A 194 -9.62 -3.98 6.62
CA ALA A 194 -10.55 -3.14 7.38
C ALA A 194 -10.58 -1.71 6.83
N ASP A 195 -9.42 -1.13 6.51
CA ASP A 195 -9.32 0.17 5.86
C ASP A 195 -9.93 0.16 4.47
N GLY A 196 -9.72 -0.91 3.69
CA GLY A 196 -10.36 -1.12 2.40
C GLY A 196 -11.89 -1.12 2.50
N PHE A 197 -12.46 -1.79 3.51
CA PHE A 197 -13.91 -1.74 3.77
C PHE A 197 -14.39 -0.33 4.13
N LEU A 198 -13.63 0.41 4.93
CA LEU A 198 -13.95 1.80 5.27
C LEU A 198 -13.96 2.70 4.03
N VAL A 199 -12.96 2.55 3.15
CA VAL A 199 -12.88 3.25 1.85
C VAL A 199 -14.08 2.90 0.96
N ARG A 200 -14.49 1.63 0.93
CA ARG A 200 -15.66 1.18 0.17
C ARG A 200 -16.97 1.77 0.70
N GLY A 201 -17.07 2.03 2.01
CA GLY A 201 -18.20 2.71 2.63
C GLY A 201 -19.50 1.90 2.70
N SER A 202 -19.48 0.61 2.38
CA SER A 202 -20.67 -0.25 2.35
C SER A 202 -20.90 -0.98 3.67
N ARG A 203 -22.15 -1.01 4.14
CA ARG A 203 -22.56 -1.78 5.32
C ARG A 203 -22.55 -3.29 5.11
N SER A 204 -22.36 -3.78 3.88
CA SER A 204 -22.11 -5.20 3.61
C SER A 204 -20.84 -5.71 4.32
N ALA A 205 -19.90 -4.82 4.64
CA ALA A 205 -18.72 -5.12 5.44
C ALA A 205 -19.00 -5.46 6.91
N CYS A 206 -20.22 -5.21 7.42
CA CYS A 206 -20.51 -5.37 8.85
C CYS A 206 -20.32 -6.82 9.32
N GLN A 207 -20.81 -7.82 8.58
CA GLN A 207 -20.61 -9.21 9.01
C GLN A 207 -19.12 -9.61 9.07
N PRO A 208 -18.33 -9.41 8.00
CA PRO A 208 -16.89 -9.68 8.04
C PRO A 208 -16.15 -8.97 9.18
N LEU A 209 -16.40 -7.67 9.39
CA LEU A 209 -15.74 -6.90 10.44
C LEU A 209 -16.14 -7.35 11.86
N LEU A 210 -17.44 -7.59 12.08
CA LEU A 210 -17.93 -8.04 13.38
C LEU A 210 -17.37 -9.41 13.78
N ALA A 211 -17.08 -10.28 12.81
CA ALA A 211 -16.50 -11.60 13.06
C ALA A 211 -15.06 -11.56 13.61
N VAL A 212 -14.34 -10.45 13.43
CA VAL A 212 -12.91 -10.33 13.80
C VAL A 212 -12.63 -9.19 14.78
N LEU A 213 -13.65 -8.69 15.49
CA LEU A 213 -13.51 -7.64 16.51
C LEU A 213 -12.53 -8.01 17.64
N ALA A 214 -12.33 -9.29 17.90
CA ALA A 214 -11.44 -9.81 18.94
C ALA A 214 -10.12 -10.34 18.36
N THR A 215 -9.70 -9.88 17.17
CA THR A 215 -8.40 -10.27 16.59
C THR A 215 -7.26 -9.96 17.58
N PRO A 216 -6.25 -10.84 17.77
CA PRO A 216 -5.29 -10.69 18.87
C PRO A 216 -4.38 -9.47 18.75
N ASP A 217 -3.97 -9.13 17.53
CA ASP A 217 -3.07 -8.02 17.29
C ASP A 217 -3.78 -6.68 17.54
N PRO A 218 -3.22 -5.79 18.39
CA PRO A 218 -3.88 -4.54 18.75
C PRO A 218 -4.00 -3.56 17.57
N ILE A 219 -3.05 -3.54 16.64
CA ILE A 219 -3.11 -2.64 15.47
C ILE A 219 -4.25 -3.10 14.56
N ALA A 220 -4.27 -4.38 14.17
CA ALA A 220 -5.36 -4.95 13.38
C ALA A 220 -6.72 -4.73 14.06
N ARG A 221 -6.81 -4.97 15.37
CA ARG A 221 -8.04 -4.78 16.14
C ARG A 221 -8.51 -3.33 16.16
N TYR A 222 -7.58 -2.37 16.29
CA TYR A 222 -7.88 -0.94 16.20
C TYR A 222 -8.54 -0.60 14.85
N HIS A 223 -7.95 -1.04 13.73
CA HIS A 223 -8.49 -0.79 12.39
C HIS A 223 -9.86 -1.43 12.18
N VAL A 224 -10.05 -2.68 12.62
CA VAL A 224 -11.35 -3.38 12.55
C VAL A 224 -12.43 -2.63 13.34
N ILE A 225 -12.15 -2.23 14.58
CA ILE A 225 -13.10 -1.51 15.44
C ILE A 225 -13.42 -0.13 14.83
N GLN A 226 -12.40 0.57 14.33
CA GLN A 226 -12.59 1.86 13.68
C GLN A 226 -13.50 1.74 12.45
N ALA A 227 -13.21 0.80 11.55
CA ALA A 227 -14.02 0.56 10.37
C ALA A 227 -15.45 0.16 10.73
N ALA A 228 -15.62 -0.78 11.66
CA ALA A 228 -16.94 -1.24 12.11
C ALA A 228 -17.76 -0.12 12.75
N PHE A 229 -17.15 0.74 13.56
CA PHE A 229 -17.81 1.92 14.12
C PHE A 229 -18.22 2.91 13.02
N ARG A 230 -17.27 3.29 12.15
CA ARG A 230 -17.48 4.31 11.11
C ARG A 230 -18.52 3.91 10.08
N LEU A 231 -18.68 2.61 9.85
CA LEU A 231 -19.71 2.03 8.97
C LEU A 231 -21.04 1.77 9.70
N GLY A 232 -21.14 2.09 10.99
CA GLY A 232 -22.36 1.87 11.79
C GLY A 232 -22.70 0.39 11.98
N CYS A 233 -21.69 -0.46 12.11
CA CYS A 233 -21.85 -1.90 12.38
C CYS A 233 -21.91 -2.21 13.87
N LEU A 234 -21.28 -1.38 14.71
CA LEU A 234 -21.24 -1.57 16.17
C LEU A 234 -22.43 -0.93 16.86
N SER A 235 -23.04 -1.68 17.78
CA SER A 235 -24.00 -1.15 18.75
C SER A 235 -23.29 -0.40 19.89
N GLN A 236 -24.04 0.46 20.59
CA GLN A 236 -23.54 1.16 21.78
C GLN A 236 -23.04 0.19 22.86
N GLN A 237 -23.73 -0.93 23.06
CA GLN A 237 -23.32 -1.96 24.01
C GLN A 237 -21.97 -2.60 23.61
N GLN A 238 -21.75 -2.87 22.32
CA GLN A 238 -20.47 -3.40 21.85
C GLN A 238 -19.35 -2.38 22.05
N LEU A 239 -19.58 -1.10 21.73
CA LEU A 239 -18.61 -0.02 21.96
C LEU A 239 -18.25 0.14 23.43
N ALA A 240 -19.25 0.20 24.32
CA ALA A 240 -19.03 0.29 25.77
C ALA A 240 -18.24 -0.93 26.31
N GLY A 241 -18.53 -2.13 25.77
CA GLY A 241 -17.82 -3.35 26.08
C GLY A 241 -16.34 -3.28 25.72
N VAL A 242 -16.01 -2.80 24.51
CA VAL A 242 -14.61 -2.59 24.08
C VAL A 242 -13.94 -1.50 24.92
N ALA A 243 -14.61 -0.36 25.14
CA ALA A 243 -14.09 0.76 25.91
C ALA A 243 -13.69 0.38 27.33
N SER A 244 -14.42 -0.57 27.94
CA SER A 244 -14.18 -1.00 29.32
C SER A 244 -13.18 -2.15 29.44
N ASN A 245 -13.13 -3.06 28.45
CA ASN A 245 -12.49 -4.37 28.62
C ASN A 245 -11.33 -4.65 27.67
N ASP A 246 -11.12 -3.86 26.61
CA ASP A 246 -9.97 -4.10 25.72
C ASP A 246 -8.66 -3.93 26.50
N GLN A 247 -7.69 -4.80 26.23
CA GLN A 247 -6.39 -4.78 26.90
C GLN A 247 -5.59 -3.55 26.49
N ASP A 248 -5.76 -3.10 25.25
CA ASP A 248 -5.04 -1.97 24.68
C ASP A 248 -5.68 -0.61 25.05
N PRO A 249 -4.93 0.32 25.66
CA PRO A 249 -5.46 1.62 26.07
C PRO A 249 -5.92 2.50 24.91
N ASP A 250 -5.29 2.40 23.74
CA ASP A 250 -5.67 3.19 22.56
C ASP A 250 -6.96 2.68 21.95
N ILE A 251 -7.20 1.36 21.97
CA ILE A 251 -8.47 0.77 21.56
C ILE A 251 -9.60 1.16 22.53
N ARG A 252 -9.33 1.14 23.85
CA ARG A 252 -10.31 1.62 24.84
C ARG A 252 -10.69 3.08 24.58
N ARG A 253 -9.70 3.94 24.31
CA ARG A 253 -9.91 5.36 23.99
C ARG A 253 -10.67 5.57 22.68
N LEU A 254 -10.35 4.79 21.63
CA LEU A 254 -11.08 4.79 20.36
C LEU A 254 -12.56 4.49 20.58
N ALA A 255 -12.87 3.40 21.30
CA ALA A 255 -14.23 2.96 21.55
C ALA A 255 -15.03 3.95 22.42
N ALA A 256 -14.43 4.50 23.47
CA ALA A 256 -15.06 5.52 24.32
C ALA A 256 -15.39 6.80 23.51
N GLY A 257 -14.47 7.24 22.65
CA GLY A 257 -14.71 8.40 21.76
C GLY A 257 -15.82 8.14 20.74
N ALA A 258 -15.90 6.92 20.22
CA ALA A 258 -16.96 6.48 19.32
C ALA A 258 -18.34 6.43 20.02
N GLU A 259 -18.41 5.86 21.22
CA GLU A 259 -19.63 5.78 22.05
C GLU A 259 -20.21 7.19 22.32
N ALA A 260 -19.37 8.10 22.82
CA ALA A 260 -19.75 9.48 23.13
C ALA A 260 -20.18 10.28 21.89
N SER A 261 -19.74 9.89 20.69
CA SER A 261 -20.14 10.52 19.45
C SER A 261 -21.51 10.01 18.97
N GLY A 262 -21.81 8.72 19.13
CA GLY A 262 -23.11 8.15 18.75
C GLY A 262 -24.28 8.54 19.68
N GLN A 263 -24.00 8.87 20.95
CA GLN A 263 -25.02 9.38 21.87
C GLN A 263 -25.50 10.79 21.50
N ARG A 264 -24.62 11.61 20.90
CA ARG A 264 -24.93 13.00 20.50
C ARG A 264 -25.82 13.13 19.27
N THR A 265 -25.97 12.07 18.47
CA THR A 265 -26.79 12.08 17.25
C THR A 265 -28.19 11.47 17.47
N SER A 266 -28.47 10.96 18.67
CA SER A 266 -29.68 10.18 18.97
C SER A 266 -30.65 10.92 19.92
N GLY A 267 -30.37 12.17 20.28
CA GLY A 267 -31.23 13.05 21.09
C GLY A 267 -31.56 14.32 20.33
#